data_AF-A0A1I8JVV6-F1
#
_entry.id   AF-A0A1I8JVV6-F1
#
_cell.length_a   1.000
_cell.length_b   1.000
_cell.length_c   1.000
_cell.angle_alpha   90.00
_cell.angle_beta   90.00
_cell.angle_gamma   90.00
#
_symmetry.space_group_name_H-M   'P 1'
#
loop_
_entity.id
_entity.type
_entity.pdbx_description
1 polymer ?
#
loop_
_entity_poly.entity_id
_entity_poly.type
_entity_poly.pdbx_seq_one_letter_code
_entity_poly.pdbx_strand_id
1 'polypeptide(L)'
;MRVLILTIWIGCAASTLGEQCVIQLVRGMATRLLGPNQAALSCDNLWSNLLLSFNYTRQDLVACQDGELLVHPPEPYFSDCQQRLDRAKQDAEADRRAFTAEMQKKIQVNQWEADRYVQESDTIRDQLARLRDELRSTYRSLVLMSVQGGASKQALKYYHYYLEGQPPGQLLSSIIAAVYSVPEHAHERFEYLLDFARKVPGNSVRLAFYHQIAAELQRHPEQRDSYLAIIAALDLGKLAFLSQNADARQLYLDLFNPALKRLQAAVIAGSYDEIVTFATAYPDHFEQIANRLSTLESGAWNQANFERLLLYPNRLPLAKQRLEAFRMMLLQINQRNKHDFAPRLTSVAKELDKCESFVKSGSKSQQSDLEKLVTVKRMFATRDPNRDYDHYLQESKKIAK
;
A
#
# COMPACT_ATOMS: atom_id res chain seq x y z
N MET A 1 46.64 9.22 27.82
CA MET A 1 46.90 10.19 28.90
C MET A 1 47.72 9.50 29.98
N ARG A 2 48.99 9.86 30.15
CA ARG A 2 49.80 9.45 31.30
C ARG A 2 50.37 10.72 31.92
N VAL A 3 50.12 10.90 33.21
CA VAL A 3 50.43 12.09 34.01
C VAL A 3 51.71 11.78 34.81
N LEU A 4 52.67 12.69 34.79
CA LEU A 4 53.87 12.65 35.62
C LEU A 4 53.88 13.91 36.49
N ILE A 5 53.98 13.73 37.81
CA ILE A 5 54.05 14.77 38.83
C ILE A 5 55.42 14.65 39.48
N LEU A 6 56.23 15.70 39.45
CA LEU A 6 57.49 15.75 40.20
C LEU A 6 57.85 17.19 40.60
N THR A 7 58.24 17.32 41.86
CA THR A 7 58.39 18.55 42.64
C THR A 7 59.86 18.99 42.70
N ILE A 8 60.16 20.24 42.35
CA ILE A 8 61.50 20.83 42.50
C ILE A 8 61.51 21.72 43.73
N TRP A 9 62.38 21.41 44.70
CA TRP A 9 62.65 22.20 45.90
C TRP A 9 63.85 23.13 45.64
N ILE A 10 63.65 24.45 45.77
CA ILE A 10 64.72 25.44 45.88
C ILE A 10 64.40 26.29 47.12
N GLY A 11 65.27 26.27 48.13
CA GLY A 11 65.25 27.21 49.26
C GLY A 11 66.61 27.92 49.34
N CYS A 12 66.78 29.15 49.86
CA CYS A 12 65.91 30.20 50.41
C CYS A 12 66.74 31.52 50.30
N ALA A 13 66.17 32.70 50.12
CA ALA A 13 65.61 33.49 51.24
C ALA A 13 64.60 34.56 50.78
N ALA A 14 63.62 34.82 51.67
CA ALA A 14 62.57 35.85 51.66
C ALA A 14 61.27 35.57 50.85
N SER A 15 60.61 34.47 51.22
CA SER A 15 59.17 34.32 51.52
C SER A 15 58.11 35.10 50.73
N THR A 16 57.42 34.42 49.81
CA THR A 16 55.97 34.10 49.89
C THR A 16 55.63 32.85 49.06
N LEU A 17 55.07 31.84 49.74
CA LEU A 17 54.26 30.68 49.27
C LEU A 17 54.50 30.13 47.85
N GLY A 18 55.33 29.09 47.77
CA GLY A 18 55.49 28.26 46.57
C GLY A 18 54.29 27.37 46.32
N GLU A 19 53.39 27.82 45.46
CA GLU A 19 52.48 26.92 44.74
C GLU A 19 53.29 26.08 43.75
N GLN A 20 53.08 24.77 43.75
CA GLN A 20 53.64 23.88 42.73
C GLN A 20 53.04 24.26 41.37
N CYS A 21 53.78 25.00 40.55
CA CYS A 21 53.42 25.27 39.16
C CYS A 21 53.42 23.95 38.37
N VAL A 22 52.25 23.33 38.21
CA VAL A 22 52.05 22.19 37.31
C VAL A 22 51.67 22.72 35.94
N ILE A 23 52.63 22.76 35.02
CA ILE A 23 52.39 23.19 33.62
C ILE A 23 51.97 21.96 32.81
N GLN A 24 50.73 21.93 32.33
CA GLN A 24 50.26 20.88 31.43
C GLN A 24 50.68 21.20 29.99
N LEU A 25 51.69 20.50 29.49
CA LEU A 25 52.13 20.61 28.10
C LEU A 25 51.53 19.50 27.23
N VAL A 26 50.83 19.91 26.17
CA VAL A 26 50.44 19.02 25.09
C VAL A 26 51.69 18.70 24.27
N ARG A 27 51.95 17.42 23.97
CA ARG A 27 53.14 16.97 23.22
C ARG A 27 53.41 17.80 21.96
N GLY A 28 52.35 18.17 21.23
CA GLY A 28 52.44 19.00 20.03
C GLY A 28 52.96 20.42 20.28
N MET A 29 52.82 20.98 21.48
CA MET A 29 53.41 22.27 21.85
C MET A 29 54.90 22.14 22.18
N ALA A 30 55.30 21.08 22.90
CA ALA A 30 56.71 20.83 23.23
C ALA A 30 57.56 20.56 21.98
N THR A 31 57.03 19.80 21.02
CA THR A 31 57.72 19.55 19.74
C THR A 31 57.85 20.81 18.88
N ARG A 32 56.97 21.80 19.04
CA ARG A 32 57.06 23.09 18.31
C ARG A 32 58.20 23.96 18.83
N LEU A 33 58.52 23.88 20.12
CA LEU A 33 59.57 24.69 20.73
C LEU A 33 60.98 24.13 20.51
N LEU A 34 61.08 22.85 20.16
CA LEU A 34 62.35 22.11 19.97
C LEU A 34 62.70 21.81 18.52
N GLY A 35 61.81 22.15 17.58
CA GLY A 35 61.98 21.90 16.16
C GLY A 35 61.45 20.52 15.68
N PRO A 36 61.17 20.38 14.37
CA PRO A 36 60.44 19.26 13.79
C PRO A 36 61.15 17.89 13.89
N ASN A 37 62.49 17.88 14.00
CA ASN A 37 63.28 16.65 14.05
C ASN A 37 63.18 15.88 15.40
N GLN A 38 62.53 16.45 16.41
CA GLN A 38 62.42 15.85 17.75
C GLN A 38 61.06 15.15 17.99
N ALA A 39 60.17 15.12 16.99
CA ALA A 39 58.79 14.62 17.13
C ALA A 39 58.65 13.15 17.54
N ALA A 40 59.69 12.32 17.36
CA ALA A 40 59.71 10.90 17.70
C ALA A 40 60.10 10.59 19.16
N LEU A 41 60.49 11.59 19.96
CA LEU A 41 60.98 11.38 21.33
C LEU A 41 59.84 11.17 22.36
N SER A 42 60.14 10.44 23.44
CA SER A 42 59.25 10.31 24.60
C SER A 42 58.97 11.67 25.26
N CYS A 43 57.84 11.83 25.94
CA CYS A 43 57.49 13.12 26.57
C CYS A 43 58.55 13.59 27.59
N ASP A 44 59.17 12.67 28.32
CA ASP A 44 60.21 12.99 29.30
C ASP A 44 61.47 13.53 28.61
N ASN A 45 61.88 12.91 27.50
CA ASN A 45 63.03 13.38 26.72
C ASN A 45 62.73 14.71 26.02
N LEU A 46 61.49 14.91 25.54
CA LEU A 46 61.05 16.22 25.02
C LEU A 46 61.12 17.29 26.12
N TRP A 47 60.69 16.98 27.34
CA TRP A 47 60.75 17.94 28.44
C TRP A 47 62.18 18.24 28.89
N SER A 48 63.03 17.22 29.02
CA SER A 48 64.45 17.40 29.34
C SER A 48 65.18 18.21 28.27
N ASN A 49 64.91 17.96 26.99
CA ASN A 49 65.49 18.73 25.89
C ASN A 49 64.97 20.17 25.89
N LEU A 50 63.69 20.38 26.22
CA LEU A 50 63.11 21.72 26.33
C LEU A 50 63.73 22.51 27.48
N LEU A 51 63.90 21.87 28.63
CA LEU A 51 64.60 22.45 29.78
C LEU A 51 66.06 22.77 29.47
N LEU A 52 66.76 21.88 28.79
CA LEU A 52 68.13 22.11 28.33
C LEU A 52 68.19 23.29 27.37
N SER A 53 67.36 23.29 26.33
CA SER A 53 67.29 24.41 25.38
C SER A 53 66.94 25.71 26.09
N PHE A 54 65.98 25.71 27.00
CA PHE A 54 65.61 26.89 27.78
C PHE A 54 66.77 27.40 28.64
N ASN A 55 67.50 26.50 29.31
CA ASN A 55 68.65 26.86 30.14
C ASN A 55 69.81 27.41 29.28
N TYR A 56 70.08 26.82 28.12
CA TYR A 56 71.08 27.34 27.18
C TYR A 56 70.67 28.71 26.64
N THR A 57 69.43 28.87 26.17
CA THR A 57 68.92 30.17 25.69
C THR A 57 68.95 31.22 26.79
N ARG A 58 68.62 30.86 28.04
CA ARG A 58 68.70 31.77 29.19
C ARG A 58 70.13 32.17 29.49
N GLN A 59 71.07 31.22 29.50
CA GLN A 59 72.49 31.51 29.72
C GLN A 59 73.05 32.43 28.62
N ASP A 60 72.69 32.16 27.36
CA ASP A 60 73.09 32.96 26.21
C ASP A 60 72.50 34.38 26.26
N LEU A 61 71.21 34.52 26.62
CA LEU A 61 70.56 35.84 26.78
C LEU A 61 71.14 36.66 27.93
N VAL A 62 71.46 36.01 29.06
CA VAL A 62 72.13 36.66 30.20
C VAL A 62 73.53 37.12 29.79
N ALA A 63 74.29 36.29 29.08
CA ALA A 63 75.61 36.67 28.56
C ALA A 63 75.54 37.84 27.56
N CYS A 64 74.47 37.95 26.77
CA CYS A 64 74.23 39.09 25.89
C CYS A 64 73.84 40.37 26.66
N GLN A 65 72.98 40.25 27.68
CA GLN A 65 72.56 41.34 28.54
C GLN A 65 73.74 41.93 29.35
N ASP A 66 74.58 41.06 29.91
CA ASP A 66 75.78 41.44 30.65
C ASP A 66 76.82 42.14 29.73
N GLY A 67 76.82 41.80 28.43
CA GLY A 67 77.65 42.46 27.42
C GLY A 67 77.17 43.85 27.00
N GLU A 68 75.85 44.09 26.96
CA GLU A 68 75.27 45.41 26.61
C GLU A 68 75.41 46.46 27.73
N LEU A 69 75.54 46.02 28.99
CA LEU A 69 75.71 46.90 30.15
C LEU A 69 77.14 47.48 30.30
N LEU A 70 78.07 47.09 29.42
CA LEU A 70 79.43 47.61 29.38
C LEU A 70 79.48 48.95 28.60
N VAL A 71 80.09 49.98 29.19
CA VAL A 71 80.16 51.35 28.63
C VAL A 71 80.85 51.41 27.25
N HIS A 72 81.73 50.46 26.94
CA HIS A 72 82.27 50.19 25.60
C HIS A 72 82.39 48.66 25.39
N PRO A 73 81.42 48.01 24.74
CA PRO A 73 81.50 46.58 24.48
C PRO A 73 82.60 46.31 23.43
N PRO A 74 83.49 45.32 23.62
CA PRO A 74 84.44 44.94 22.59
C PRO A 74 83.70 44.35 21.37
N GLU A 75 83.90 44.93 20.18
CA GLU A 75 83.61 44.23 18.92
C GLU A 75 84.46 42.94 18.93
N PRO A 76 83.83 41.75 18.99
CA PRO A 76 82.68 41.34 18.18
C PRO A 76 81.44 40.87 18.99
N TYR A 77 81.34 41.20 20.28
CA TYR A 77 80.34 40.57 21.18
C TYR A 77 78.88 41.00 20.90
N PHE A 78 78.64 42.30 20.68
CA PHE A 78 77.31 42.83 20.32
C PHE A 78 76.82 42.29 18.96
N SER A 79 77.72 42.17 17.98
CA SER A 79 77.40 41.59 16.68
C SER A 79 77.05 40.10 16.76
N ASP A 80 77.65 39.32 17.67
CA ASP A 80 77.36 37.88 17.82
C ASP A 80 75.97 37.65 18.46
N CYS A 81 75.62 38.43 19.48
CA CYS A 81 74.30 38.39 20.11
C CYS A 81 73.16 38.80 19.17
N GLN A 82 73.34 39.90 18.42
CA GLN A 82 72.37 40.34 17.41
C GLN A 82 72.22 39.28 16.31
N GLN A 83 73.33 38.70 15.84
CA GLN A 83 73.31 37.63 14.84
C GLN A 83 72.59 36.37 15.32
N ARG A 84 72.73 35.99 16.59
CA ARG A 84 72.01 34.85 17.19
C ARG A 84 70.50 35.10 17.30
N LEU A 85 70.11 36.29 17.74
CA LEU A 85 68.69 36.67 17.79
C LEU A 85 68.07 36.68 16.39
N ASP A 86 68.79 37.21 15.40
CA ASP A 86 68.32 37.25 14.02
C ASP A 86 68.22 35.84 13.41
N ARG A 87 69.15 34.92 13.72
CA ARG A 87 69.03 33.50 13.34
C ARG A 87 67.83 32.81 14.00
N ALA A 88 67.62 33.01 15.30
CA ALA A 88 66.48 32.41 16.01
C ALA A 88 65.14 32.94 15.48
N LYS A 89 65.06 34.22 15.10
CA LYS A 89 63.89 34.78 14.41
C LYS A 89 63.68 34.14 13.04
N GLN A 90 64.75 33.97 12.27
CA GLN A 90 64.67 33.32 10.95
C GLN A 90 64.23 31.86 11.06
N ASP A 91 64.76 31.10 12.02
CA ASP A 91 64.39 29.71 12.26
C ASP A 91 62.93 29.59 12.72
N ALA A 92 62.48 30.44 13.66
CA ALA A 92 61.09 30.46 14.10
C ALA A 92 60.12 30.83 12.96
N GLU A 93 60.50 31.76 12.09
CA GLU A 93 59.73 32.08 10.89
C GLU A 93 59.71 30.93 9.88
N ALA A 94 60.84 30.25 9.67
CA ALA A 94 60.95 29.11 8.78
C ALA A 94 60.06 27.94 9.27
N ASP A 95 60.11 27.63 10.56
CA ASP A 95 59.27 26.61 11.20
C ASP A 95 57.79 26.96 11.12
N ARG A 96 57.44 28.24 11.36
CA ARG A 96 56.05 28.71 11.20
C ARG A 96 55.57 28.53 9.77
N ARG A 97 56.39 28.86 8.76
CA ARG A 97 56.05 28.68 7.34
C ARG A 97 55.90 27.20 6.99
N ALA A 98 56.82 26.35 7.42
CA ALA A 98 56.77 24.90 7.20
C ALA A 98 55.53 24.26 7.84
N PHE A 99 55.22 24.61 9.10
CA PHE A 99 54.03 24.13 9.78
C PHE A 99 52.73 24.59 9.10
N THR A 100 52.66 25.86 8.71
CA THR A 100 51.48 26.40 8.00
C THR A 100 51.28 25.69 6.67
N ALA A 101 52.35 25.46 5.90
CA ALA A 101 52.30 24.74 4.63
C ALA A 101 51.82 23.28 4.80
N GLU A 102 52.35 22.57 5.80
CA GLU A 102 51.94 21.19 6.10
C GLU A 102 50.48 21.11 6.54
N MET A 103 50.04 22.06 7.38
CA MET A 103 48.64 22.11 7.82
C MET A 103 47.70 22.43 6.65
N GLN A 104 48.09 23.36 5.78
CA GLN A 104 47.34 23.70 4.57
C GLN A 104 47.19 22.49 3.65
N LYS A 105 48.26 21.70 3.48
CA LYS A 105 48.24 20.46 2.72
C LYS A 105 47.28 19.43 3.31
N LYS A 106 47.31 19.24 4.64
CA LYS A 106 46.36 18.33 5.32
C LYS A 106 44.91 18.79 5.18
N ILE A 107 44.65 20.09 5.28
CA ILE A 107 43.32 20.66 5.07
C ILE A 107 42.85 20.37 3.64
N GLN A 108 43.70 20.60 2.63
CA GLN A 108 43.37 20.33 1.23
C GLN A 108 43.08 18.86 0.97
N VAL A 109 43.87 17.94 1.53
CA VAL A 109 43.64 16.49 1.40
C VAL A 109 42.32 16.09 2.05
N ASN A 110 42.05 16.57 3.27
CA ASN A 110 40.79 16.27 3.95
C ASN A 110 39.58 16.85 3.23
N GLN A 111 39.70 18.06 2.64
CA GLN A 111 38.65 18.65 1.81
C GLN A 111 38.38 17.79 0.58
N TRP A 112 39.44 17.38 -0.12
CA TRP A 112 39.31 16.51 -1.29
C TRP A 112 38.67 15.15 -0.95
N GLU A 113 39.06 14.54 0.18
CA GLU A 113 38.44 13.30 0.64
C GLU A 113 36.97 13.50 1.04
N ALA A 114 36.64 14.61 1.72
CA ALA A 114 35.27 14.94 2.08
C ALA A 114 34.39 15.12 0.83
N ASP A 115 34.88 15.87 -0.17
CA ASP A 115 34.19 16.05 -1.44
C ASP A 115 33.98 14.72 -2.17
N ARG A 116 34.99 13.83 -2.15
CA ARG A 116 34.88 12.48 -2.70
C ARG A 116 33.79 11.66 -2.00
N TYR A 117 33.74 11.66 -0.66
CA TYR A 117 32.71 10.92 0.08
C TYR A 117 31.30 11.47 -0.16
N VAL A 118 31.16 12.79 -0.33
CA VAL A 118 29.88 13.40 -0.70
C VAL A 118 29.45 12.91 -2.08
N GLN A 119 30.34 12.91 -3.08
CA GLN A 119 30.04 12.40 -4.42
C GLN A 119 29.67 10.90 -4.42
N GLU A 120 30.37 10.07 -3.65
CA GLU A 120 30.05 8.65 -3.49
C GLU A 120 28.68 8.45 -2.82
N SER A 121 28.39 9.22 -1.77
CA SER A 121 27.09 9.20 -1.08
C SER A 121 25.95 9.60 -2.02
N ASP A 122 26.13 10.64 -2.83
CA ASP A 122 25.12 11.09 -3.79
C ASP A 122 24.89 10.03 -4.88
N THR A 123 25.96 9.40 -5.36
CA THR A 123 25.87 8.29 -6.33
C THR A 123 25.06 7.10 -5.77
N ILE A 124 25.31 6.71 -4.52
CA ILE A 124 24.56 5.63 -3.86
C ILE A 124 23.09 6.02 -3.68
N ARG A 125 22.81 7.28 -3.31
CA ARG A 125 21.45 7.79 -3.16
C ARG A 125 20.69 7.71 -4.48
N ASP A 126 21.33 8.09 -5.58
CA ASP A 126 20.74 8.01 -6.93
C ASP A 126 20.49 6.56 -7.35
N GLN A 127 21.42 5.64 -7.06
CA GLN A 127 21.22 4.21 -7.33
C GLN A 127 20.05 3.63 -6.53
N LEU A 128 19.91 3.99 -5.25
CA LEU A 128 18.79 3.57 -4.42
C LEU A 128 17.45 4.13 -4.92
N ALA A 129 17.42 5.39 -5.39
CA ALA A 129 16.23 5.97 -5.99
C ALA A 129 15.81 5.20 -7.24
N ARG A 130 16.75 4.87 -8.14
CA ARG A 130 16.49 4.07 -9.33
C ARG A 130 15.96 2.68 -8.99
N LEU A 131 16.59 1.97 -8.04
CA LEU A 131 16.13 0.65 -7.61
C LEU A 131 14.73 0.69 -7.01
N ARG A 132 14.40 1.75 -6.25
CA ARG A 132 13.05 1.94 -5.71
C ARG A 132 12.03 2.15 -6.83
N ASP A 133 12.36 2.94 -7.85
CA ASP A 133 11.49 3.18 -8.99
C ASP A 133 11.29 1.91 -9.84
N GLU A 134 12.35 1.13 -10.06
CA GLU A 134 12.29 -0.17 -10.73
C GLU A 134 11.43 -1.17 -9.97
N LEU A 135 11.60 -1.26 -8.64
CA LEU A 135 10.81 -2.13 -7.79
C LEU A 135 9.34 -1.71 -7.80
N ARG A 136 9.05 -0.40 -7.75
CA ARG A 136 7.69 0.13 -7.84
C ARG A 136 7.06 -0.17 -9.20
N SER A 137 7.81 -0.02 -10.29
CA SER A 137 7.38 -0.41 -11.63
C SER A 137 7.06 -1.91 -11.72
N THR A 138 7.90 -2.74 -11.09
CA THR A 138 7.70 -4.19 -11.01
C THR A 138 6.42 -4.53 -10.25
N TYR A 139 6.20 -3.93 -9.07
CA TYR A 139 4.96 -4.12 -8.33
C TYR A 139 3.73 -3.67 -9.11
N ARG A 140 3.80 -2.56 -9.85
CA ARG A 140 2.72 -2.13 -10.73
C ARG A 140 2.38 -3.22 -11.74
N SER A 141 3.36 -3.73 -12.49
CA SER A 141 3.17 -4.80 -13.46
C SER A 141 2.56 -6.07 -12.83
N LEU A 142 3.04 -6.45 -11.65
CA LEU A 142 2.53 -7.60 -10.91
C LEU A 142 1.08 -7.42 -10.46
N VAL A 143 0.68 -6.21 -10.06
CA VAL A 143 -0.74 -5.91 -9.78
C VAL A 143 -1.57 -6.11 -11.04
N LEU A 144 -1.17 -5.51 -12.16
CA LEU A 144 -1.92 -5.58 -13.42
C LEU A 144 -2.12 -7.03 -13.87
N MET A 145 -1.02 -7.81 -13.91
CA MET A 145 -1.06 -9.23 -14.30
C MET A 145 -1.88 -10.06 -13.32
N SER A 146 -1.77 -9.82 -12.01
CA SER A 146 -2.51 -10.57 -11.00
C SER A 146 -4.02 -10.29 -11.07
N VAL A 147 -4.43 -9.06 -11.38
CA VAL A 147 -5.85 -8.74 -11.61
C VAL A 147 -6.35 -9.40 -12.89
N GLN A 148 -5.61 -9.28 -13.99
CA GLN A 148 -5.97 -9.93 -15.26
C GLN A 148 -6.08 -11.46 -15.15
N GLY A 149 -5.29 -12.08 -14.26
CA GLY A 149 -5.31 -13.52 -14.02
C GLY A 149 -6.23 -13.99 -12.89
N GLY A 150 -7.11 -13.14 -12.34
CA GLY A 150 -8.05 -13.55 -11.28
C GLY A 150 -7.43 -13.77 -9.89
N ALA A 151 -6.12 -13.54 -9.73
CA ALA A 151 -5.38 -13.74 -8.49
C ALA A 151 -5.56 -12.55 -7.52
N SER A 152 -6.80 -12.19 -7.21
CA SER A 152 -7.18 -10.97 -6.46
C SER A 152 -6.49 -10.83 -5.09
N LYS A 153 -6.21 -11.93 -4.37
CA LYS A 153 -5.44 -11.88 -3.10
C LYS A 153 -3.98 -11.45 -3.33
N GLN A 154 -3.36 -11.99 -4.38
CA GLN A 154 -1.99 -11.66 -4.73
C GLN A 154 -1.89 -10.24 -5.30
N ALA A 155 -2.86 -9.84 -6.14
CA ALA A 155 -3.00 -8.48 -6.62
C ALA A 155 -3.08 -7.48 -5.45
N LEU A 156 -3.86 -7.80 -4.42
CA LEU A 156 -3.97 -6.94 -3.22
C LEU A 156 -2.65 -6.81 -2.48
N LYS A 157 -1.88 -7.91 -2.35
CA LYS A 157 -0.55 -7.88 -1.72
C LYS A 157 0.40 -6.92 -2.47
N TYR A 158 0.49 -7.03 -3.79
CA TYR A 158 1.33 -6.15 -4.59
C TYR A 158 0.80 -4.71 -4.65
N TYR A 159 -0.53 -4.53 -4.58
CA TYR A 159 -1.15 -3.21 -4.48
C TYR A 159 -0.68 -2.49 -3.22
N HIS A 160 -0.66 -3.18 -2.07
CA HIS A 160 -0.12 -2.61 -0.83
C HIS A 160 1.37 -2.25 -0.92
N TYR A 161 2.19 -3.11 -1.52
CA TYR A 161 3.62 -2.82 -1.71
C TYR A 161 3.86 -1.68 -2.69
N TYR A 162 3.04 -1.53 -3.73
CA TYR A 162 3.16 -0.41 -4.66
C TYR A 162 2.82 0.94 -4.02
N LEU A 163 1.81 0.96 -3.13
CA LEU A 163 1.36 2.20 -2.52
C LEU A 163 2.27 2.68 -1.39
N GLU A 164 2.78 1.79 -0.55
CA GLU A 164 3.56 2.17 0.64
C GLU A 164 2.86 3.26 1.50
N GLY A 165 1.52 3.23 1.56
CA GLY A 165 0.70 4.23 2.27
C GLY A 165 0.35 5.50 1.47
N GLN A 166 0.80 5.62 0.22
CA GLN A 166 0.44 6.71 -0.70
C GLN A 166 -0.91 6.46 -1.39
N PRO A 167 -1.60 7.52 -1.87
CA PRO A 167 -2.81 7.36 -2.67
C PRO A 167 -2.50 6.65 -4.00
N PRO A 168 -3.47 5.92 -4.58
CA PRO A 168 -3.23 5.09 -5.76
C PRO A 168 -2.95 5.84 -7.06
N GLY A 169 -3.22 7.15 -7.14
CA GLY A 169 -2.95 7.97 -8.32
C GLY A 169 -3.51 7.32 -9.59
N GLN A 170 -2.65 7.12 -10.60
CA GLN A 170 -3.00 6.50 -11.88
C GLN A 170 -3.04 4.97 -11.87
N LEU A 171 -2.80 4.31 -10.73
CA LEU A 171 -2.80 2.85 -10.68
C LEU A 171 -4.19 2.28 -10.97
N LEU A 172 -5.25 2.88 -10.40
CA LEU A 172 -6.62 2.39 -10.60
C LEU A 172 -7.00 2.40 -12.09
N SER A 173 -6.73 3.51 -12.79
CA SER A 173 -6.99 3.63 -14.22
C SER A 173 -6.13 2.67 -15.04
N SER A 174 -4.87 2.45 -14.63
CA SER A 174 -3.99 1.47 -15.28
C SER A 174 -4.52 0.03 -15.15
N ILE A 175 -5.05 -0.34 -13.97
CA ILE A 175 -5.66 -1.65 -13.73
C ILE A 175 -6.85 -1.86 -14.66
N ILE A 176 -7.72 -0.85 -14.76
CA ILE A 176 -8.90 -0.90 -15.64
C ILE A 176 -8.47 -1.01 -17.10
N ALA A 177 -7.56 -0.14 -17.56
CA ALA A 177 -7.06 -0.18 -18.94
C ALA A 177 -6.42 -1.54 -19.28
N ALA A 178 -5.72 -2.16 -18.33
CA ALA A 178 -5.13 -3.48 -18.52
C ALA A 178 -6.20 -4.57 -18.74
N VAL A 179 -7.32 -4.52 -18.04
CA VAL A 179 -8.44 -5.48 -18.21
C VAL A 179 -8.97 -5.46 -19.64
N TYR A 180 -9.09 -4.27 -20.23
CA TYR A 180 -9.60 -4.05 -21.59
C TYR A 180 -8.54 -4.11 -22.70
N SER A 181 -7.26 -4.33 -22.35
CA SER A 181 -6.17 -4.39 -23.34
C SER A 181 -6.33 -5.49 -24.40
N VAL A 182 -7.05 -6.57 -24.06
CA VAL A 182 -7.35 -7.68 -24.98
C VAL A 182 -8.86 -7.90 -24.99
N PRO A 183 -9.59 -7.41 -26.01
CA PRO A 183 -11.05 -7.41 -26.04
C PRO A 183 -11.69 -8.80 -25.86
N GLU A 184 -11.07 -9.84 -26.41
CA GLU A 184 -11.56 -11.23 -26.38
C GLU A 184 -11.73 -11.77 -24.94
N HIS A 185 -10.89 -11.33 -24.01
CA HIS A 185 -10.93 -11.75 -22.60
C HIS A 185 -11.54 -10.68 -21.69
N ALA A 186 -12.06 -9.58 -22.24
CA ALA A 186 -12.48 -8.44 -21.43
C ALA A 186 -13.61 -8.80 -20.46
N HIS A 187 -14.55 -9.67 -20.84
CA HIS A 187 -15.67 -10.08 -19.98
C HIS A 187 -15.18 -10.84 -18.73
N GLU A 188 -14.38 -11.89 -18.92
CA GLU A 188 -13.79 -12.69 -17.84
C GLU A 188 -12.85 -11.84 -16.96
N ARG A 189 -11.99 -11.02 -17.57
CA ARG A 189 -11.08 -10.16 -16.82
C ARG A 189 -11.81 -9.06 -16.04
N PHE A 190 -12.96 -8.61 -16.53
CA PHE A 190 -13.79 -7.65 -15.80
C PHE A 190 -14.41 -8.29 -14.56
N GLU A 191 -14.80 -9.55 -14.64
CA GLU A 191 -15.22 -10.32 -13.47
C GLU A 191 -14.11 -10.34 -12.39
N TYR A 192 -12.87 -10.63 -12.78
CA TYR A 192 -11.70 -10.57 -11.91
C TYR A 192 -11.41 -9.17 -11.34
N LEU A 193 -11.68 -8.12 -12.12
CA LEU A 193 -11.58 -6.74 -11.67
C LEU A 193 -12.56 -6.44 -10.54
N LEU A 194 -13.82 -6.87 -10.65
CA LEU A 194 -14.82 -6.67 -9.60
C LEU A 194 -14.44 -7.42 -8.32
N ASP A 195 -13.89 -8.62 -8.45
CA ASP A 195 -13.31 -9.42 -7.36
C ASP A 195 -12.21 -8.67 -6.61
N PHE A 196 -11.32 -8.01 -7.35
CA PHE A 196 -10.26 -7.19 -6.79
C PHE A 196 -10.80 -5.90 -6.16
N ALA A 197 -11.67 -5.16 -6.87
CA ALA A 197 -12.23 -3.88 -6.43
C ALA A 197 -12.95 -3.98 -5.07
N ARG A 198 -13.70 -5.07 -4.84
CA ARG A 198 -14.33 -5.35 -3.55
C ARG A 198 -13.35 -5.40 -2.37
N LYS A 199 -12.14 -5.91 -2.62
CA LYS A 199 -11.09 -6.18 -1.62
C LYS A 199 -10.14 -5.00 -1.39
N VAL A 200 -10.20 -3.96 -2.24
CA VAL A 200 -9.37 -2.76 -2.07
C VAL A 200 -9.72 -2.06 -0.73
N PRO A 201 -8.72 -1.70 0.09
CA PRO A 201 -8.96 -1.03 1.36
C PRO A 201 -9.42 0.42 1.16
N GLY A 202 -10.29 0.89 2.06
CA GLY A 202 -10.77 2.27 2.10
C GLY A 202 -12.03 2.50 1.26
N ASN A 203 -13.08 3.04 1.90
CA ASN A 203 -14.38 3.28 1.24
C ASN A 203 -14.28 4.35 0.14
N SER A 204 -13.53 5.43 0.38
CA SER A 204 -13.31 6.51 -0.60
C SER A 204 -12.58 6.02 -1.84
N VAL A 205 -11.54 5.20 -1.65
CA VAL A 205 -10.77 4.60 -2.74
C VAL A 205 -11.63 3.64 -3.55
N ARG A 206 -12.38 2.75 -2.90
CA ARG A 206 -13.31 1.85 -3.59
C ARG A 206 -14.38 2.62 -4.35
N LEU A 207 -14.94 3.69 -3.78
CA LEU A 207 -15.93 4.51 -4.46
C LEU A 207 -15.33 5.15 -5.72
N ALA A 208 -14.13 5.76 -5.62
CA ALA A 208 -13.43 6.31 -6.77
C ALA A 208 -13.14 5.24 -7.84
N PHE A 209 -12.81 4.02 -7.40
CA PHE A 209 -12.57 2.90 -8.31
C PHE A 209 -13.85 2.49 -9.05
N TYR A 210 -14.99 2.38 -8.35
CA TYR A 210 -16.28 2.10 -8.98
C TYR A 210 -16.76 3.20 -9.92
N HIS A 211 -16.44 4.48 -9.66
CA HIS A 211 -16.68 5.55 -10.63
C HIS A 211 -15.94 5.33 -11.95
N GLN A 212 -14.66 4.93 -11.89
CA GLN A 212 -13.90 4.63 -13.10
C GLN A 212 -14.39 3.36 -13.79
N ILE A 213 -14.73 2.31 -13.03
CA ILE A 213 -15.34 1.08 -13.56
C ILE A 213 -16.65 1.39 -14.29
N ALA A 214 -17.51 2.23 -13.70
CA ALA A 214 -18.79 2.60 -14.30
C ALA A 214 -18.60 3.37 -15.61
N ALA A 215 -17.61 4.26 -15.68
CA ALA A 215 -17.28 4.98 -16.90
C ALA A 215 -16.85 4.05 -18.04
N GLU A 216 -16.08 3.00 -17.74
CA GLU A 216 -15.74 1.99 -18.75
C GLU A 216 -16.94 1.09 -19.11
N LEU A 217 -17.76 0.69 -18.14
CA LEU A 217 -18.98 -0.08 -18.44
C LEU A 217 -19.86 0.65 -19.46
N GLN A 218 -19.99 1.98 -19.38
CA GLN A 218 -20.77 2.73 -20.37
C GLN A 218 -20.24 2.62 -21.81
N ARG A 219 -18.95 2.31 -21.98
CA ARG A 219 -18.33 2.07 -23.30
C ARG A 219 -18.49 0.63 -23.80
N HIS A 220 -18.92 -0.29 -22.94
CA HIS A 220 -19.03 -1.72 -23.18
C HIS A 220 -20.46 -2.24 -22.92
N PRO A 221 -21.40 -2.01 -23.85
CA PRO A 221 -22.83 -2.34 -23.65
C PRO A 221 -23.08 -3.80 -23.26
N GLU A 222 -22.30 -4.73 -23.79
CA GLU A 222 -22.38 -6.17 -23.48
C GLU A 222 -22.07 -6.47 -22.01
N GLN A 223 -21.24 -5.67 -21.34
CA GLN A 223 -20.96 -5.78 -19.92
C GLN A 223 -21.94 -4.93 -19.10
N ARG A 224 -22.22 -3.71 -19.58
CA ARG A 224 -23.16 -2.75 -18.95
C ARG A 224 -24.53 -3.33 -18.72
N ASP A 225 -25.04 -4.07 -19.70
CA ASP A 225 -26.40 -4.61 -19.62
C ASP A 225 -26.41 -6.02 -19.02
N SER A 226 -25.27 -6.56 -18.58
CA SER A 226 -25.14 -7.92 -18.06
C SER A 226 -25.24 -8.01 -16.52
N TYR A 227 -25.24 -9.24 -16.00
CA TYR A 227 -25.13 -9.47 -14.56
C TYR A 227 -23.87 -8.87 -13.91
N LEU A 228 -22.79 -8.63 -14.67
CA LEU A 228 -21.58 -7.97 -14.14
C LEU A 228 -21.86 -6.54 -13.67
N ALA A 229 -22.73 -5.82 -14.38
CA ALA A 229 -23.17 -4.49 -13.95
C ALA A 229 -24.06 -4.54 -12.72
N ILE A 230 -24.86 -5.60 -12.53
CA ILE A 230 -25.59 -5.85 -11.27
C ILE A 230 -24.60 -6.04 -10.12
N ILE A 231 -23.55 -6.84 -10.30
CA ILE A 231 -22.53 -7.06 -9.26
C ILE A 231 -21.87 -5.73 -8.89
N ALA A 232 -21.39 -5.00 -9.89
CA ALA A 232 -20.76 -3.69 -9.70
C ALA A 232 -21.71 -2.71 -8.98
N ALA A 233 -22.98 -2.67 -9.39
CA ALA A 233 -23.98 -1.83 -8.74
C ALA A 233 -24.22 -2.25 -7.29
N LEU A 234 -24.48 -3.53 -6.99
CA LEU A 234 -24.73 -3.98 -5.62
C LEU A 234 -23.55 -3.68 -4.69
N ASP A 235 -22.31 -3.84 -5.16
CA ASP A 235 -21.13 -3.52 -4.37
C ASP A 235 -20.91 -2.02 -4.18
N LEU A 236 -21.18 -1.21 -5.21
CA LEU A 236 -21.24 0.25 -5.11
C LEU A 236 -22.35 0.70 -4.14
N GLY A 237 -23.52 0.07 -4.20
CA GLY A 237 -24.68 0.38 -3.37
C GLY A 237 -24.34 0.30 -1.88
N LYS A 238 -23.61 -0.75 -1.46
CA LYS A 238 -23.11 -0.87 -0.08
C LYS A 238 -22.34 0.38 0.35
N LEU A 239 -21.51 0.96 -0.53
CA LEU A 239 -20.73 2.17 -0.23
C LEU A 239 -21.59 3.44 -0.30
N ALA A 240 -22.44 3.57 -1.32
CA ALA A 240 -23.28 4.73 -1.58
C ALA A 240 -24.33 4.95 -0.48
N PHE A 241 -24.94 3.87 0.01
CA PHE A 241 -25.95 3.96 1.07
C PHE A 241 -25.32 4.18 2.45
N LEU A 242 -24.13 3.62 2.73
CA LEU A 242 -23.40 3.89 3.97
C LEU A 242 -22.92 5.35 4.08
N SER A 243 -22.45 5.94 2.97
CA SER A 243 -21.89 7.30 2.96
C SER A 243 -22.91 8.41 2.73
N GLN A 244 -24.18 8.06 2.48
CA GLN A 244 -25.24 9.00 2.04
C GLN A 244 -24.86 9.88 0.84
N ASN A 245 -23.93 9.44 0.01
CA ASN A 245 -23.47 10.18 -1.16
C ASN A 245 -24.51 10.10 -2.29
N ALA A 246 -25.07 11.25 -2.69
CA ALA A 246 -26.11 11.33 -3.72
C ALA A 246 -25.61 10.90 -5.11
N ASP A 247 -24.40 11.33 -5.50
CA ASP A 247 -23.81 10.99 -6.79
C ASP A 247 -23.54 9.49 -6.90
N ALA A 248 -23.04 8.88 -5.82
CA ALA A 248 -22.82 7.44 -5.75
C ALA A 248 -24.13 6.64 -5.84
N ARG A 249 -25.23 7.17 -5.27
CA ARG A 249 -26.56 6.57 -5.39
C ARG A 249 -27.12 6.69 -6.80
N GLN A 250 -26.88 7.82 -7.48
CA GLN A 250 -27.28 7.97 -8.87
C GLN A 250 -26.51 6.98 -9.75
N LEU A 251 -25.20 6.88 -9.57
CA LEU A 251 -24.36 5.91 -10.29
C LEU A 251 -24.80 4.47 -10.06
N TYR A 252 -25.20 4.12 -8.83
CA TYR A 252 -25.82 2.84 -8.51
C TYR A 252 -27.05 2.56 -9.38
N LEU A 253 -27.97 3.53 -9.48
CA LEU A 253 -29.20 3.36 -10.27
C LEU A 253 -28.91 3.26 -11.77
N ASP A 254 -27.94 4.04 -12.26
CA ASP A 254 -27.55 4.07 -13.67
C ASP A 254 -26.95 2.74 -14.14
N LEU A 255 -26.24 2.03 -13.25
CA LEU A 255 -25.74 0.68 -13.51
C LEU A 255 -26.82 -0.39 -13.30
N PHE A 256 -27.57 -0.28 -12.19
CA PHE A 256 -28.47 -1.34 -11.75
C PHE A 256 -29.71 -1.48 -12.64
N ASN A 257 -30.36 -0.39 -12.99
CA ASN A 257 -31.67 -0.44 -13.66
C ASN A 257 -31.59 -1.00 -15.09
N PRO A 258 -30.64 -0.58 -15.97
CA PRO A 258 -30.55 -1.14 -17.32
C PRO A 258 -30.26 -2.64 -17.31
N ALA A 259 -29.29 -3.07 -16.49
CA ALA A 259 -28.92 -4.48 -16.35
C ALA A 259 -30.09 -5.31 -15.80
N LEU A 260 -30.78 -4.83 -14.77
CA LEU A 260 -31.95 -5.53 -14.21
C LEU A 260 -33.05 -5.67 -15.26
N LYS A 261 -33.33 -4.61 -16.01
CA LYS A 261 -34.35 -4.62 -17.07
C LYS A 261 -34.03 -5.65 -18.15
N ARG A 262 -32.76 -5.78 -18.58
CA ARG A 262 -32.34 -6.81 -19.54
C ARG A 262 -32.54 -8.21 -18.96
N LEU A 263 -32.11 -8.46 -17.73
CA LEU A 263 -32.28 -9.77 -17.08
C LEU A 263 -33.76 -10.13 -16.91
N GLN A 264 -34.62 -9.19 -16.54
CA GLN A 264 -36.07 -9.41 -16.48
C GLN A 264 -36.65 -9.72 -17.87
N ALA A 265 -36.22 -9.01 -18.90
CA ALA A 265 -36.62 -9.31 -20.28
C ALA A 265 -36.16 -10.71 -20.70
N ALA A 266 -34.97 -11.15 -20.27
CA ALA A 266 -34.46 -12.50 -20.52
C ALA A 266 -35.32 -13.58 -19.83
N VAL A 267 -35.78 -13.35 -18.59
CA VAL A 267 -36.76 -14.25 -17.92
C VAL A 267 -38.04 -14.38 -18.75
N ILE A 268 -38.60 -13.25 -19.19
CA ILE A 268 -39.84 -13.21 -20.00
C ILE A 268 -39.63 -13.91 -21.36
N ALA A 269 -38.49 -13.65 -22.00
CA ALA A 269 -38.12 -14.22 -23.29
C ALA A 269 -37.75 -15.70 -23.21
N GLY A 270 -37.48 -16.25 -22.02
CA GLY A 270 -37.09 -17.65 -21.81
C GLY A 270 -35.61 -17.93 -22.02
N SER A 271 -34.78 -16.89 -22.04
CA SER A 271 -33.32 -16.97 -22.21
C SER A 271 -32.66 -16.97 -20.85
N TYR A 272 -32.43 -18.16 -20.28
CA TYR A 272 -32.03 -18.29 -18.88
C TYR A 272 -30.51 -18.38 -18.65
N ASP A 273 -29.70 -18.61 -19.68
CA ASP A 273 -28.31 -19.02 -19.50
C ASP A 273 -27.48 -17.99 -18.74
N GLU A 274 -27.61 -16.71 -19.04
CA GLU A 274 -26.93 -15.63 -18.30
C GLU A 274 -27.35 -15.60 -16.82
N ILE A 275 -28.64 -15.78 -16.55
CA ILE A 275 -29.18 -15.77 -15.18
C ILE A 275 -28.70 -16.99 -14.40
N VAL A 276 -28.61 -18.16 -15.05
CA VAL A 276 -28.07 -19.38 -14.45
C VAL A 276 -26.59 -19.22 -14.15
N THR A 277 -25.80 -18.65 -15.07
CA THR A 277 -24.39 -18.32 -14.83
C THR A 277 -24.24 -17.40 -13.62
N PHE A 278 -25.02 -16.32 -13.57
CA PHE A 278 -24.99 -15.39 -12.44
C PHE A 278 -25.37 -16.06 -11.11
N ALA A 279 -26.47 -16.82 -11.09
CA ALA A 279 -26.94 -17.51 -9.89
C ALA A 279 -25.98 -18.61 -9.40
N THR A 280 -25.16 -19.17 -10.30
CA THR A 280 -24.17 -20.20 -10.01
C THR A 280 -22.88 -19.59 -9.47
N ALA A 281 -22.32 -18.61 -10.18
CA ALA A 281 -21.04 -17.99 -9.83
C ALA A 281 -21.15 -17.01 -8.65
N TYR A 282 -22.27 -16.31 -8.53
CA TYR A 282 -22.50 -15.24 -7.53
C TYR A 282 -23.81 -15.41 -6.78
N PRO A 283 -24.00 -16.53 -6.04
CA PRO A 283 -25.28 -16.83 -5.39
C PRO A 283 -25.73 -15.76 -4.40
N ASP A 284 -24.81 -15.10 -3.69
CA ASP A 284 -25.13 -14.06 -2.70
C ASP A 284 -25.54 -12.72 -3.33
N HIS A 285 -24.96 -12.36 -4.48
CA HIS A 285 -25.39 -11.19 -5.25
C HIS A 285 -26.71 -11.47 -5.95
N PHE A 286 -26.88 -12.67 -6.50
CA PHE A 286 -28.13 -13.09 -7.11
C PHE A 286 -29.30 -13.05 -6.12
N GLU A 287 -29.11 -13.51 -4.88
CA GLU A 287 -30.13 -13.49 -3.84
C GLU A 287 -30.71 -12.09 -3.58
N GLN A 288 -29.89 -11.04 -3.67
CA GLN A 288 -30.33 -9.66 -3.47
C GLN A 288 -31.29 -9.16 -4.57
N ILE A 289 -31.28 -9.77 -5.75
CA ILE A 289 -32.16 -9.39 -6.88
C ILE A 289 -33.15 -10.48 -7.29
N ALA A 290 -33.04 -11.70 -6.75
CA ALA A 290 -33.83 -12.87 -7.15
C ALA A 290 -35.33 -12.59 -7.16
N ASN A 291 -35.83 -11.85 -6.16
CA ASN A 291 -37.24 -11.48 -6.06
C ASN A 291 -37.65 -10.51 -7.16
N ARG A 292 -36.77 -9.58 -7.56
CA ARG A 292 -37.03 -8.63 -8.66
C ARG A 292 -37.05 -9.34 -10.00
N LEU A 293 -36.20 -10.35 -10.21
CA LEU A 293 -36.22 -11.18 -11.43
C LEU A 293 -37.46 -12.07 -11.50
N SER A 294 -37.92 -12.56 -10.35
CA SER A 294 -39.09 -13.44 -10.25
C SER A 294 -40.42 -12.68 -10.25
N THR A 295 -40.39 -11.35 -10.15
CA THR A 295 -41.59 -10.49 -10.10
C THR A 295 -41.72 -9.70 -11.38
N LEU A 296 -42.84 -9.88 -12.07
CA LEU A 296 -43.17 -9.14 -13.28
C LEU A 296 -44.07 -7.96 -12.94
N GLU A 297 -43.95 -6.86 -13.66
CA GLU A 297 -44.95 -5.79 -13.63
C GLU A 297 -46.30 -6.27 -14.19
N SER A 298 -47.41 -5.60 -13.81
CA SER A 298 -48.76 -6.06 -14.17
C SER A 298 -48.98 -6.19 -15.68
N GLY A 299 -48.47 -5.24 -16.48
CA GLY A 299 -48.55 -5.29 -17.94
C GLY A 299 -47.78 -6.48 -18.52
N ALA A 300 -46.53 -6.67 -18.08
CA ALA A 300 -45.68 -7.77 -18.50
C ALA A 300 -46.25 -9.14 -18.12
N TRP A 301 -46.85 -9.27 -16.93
CA TRP A 301 -47.48 -10.51 -16.46
C TRP A 301 -48.63 -10.98 -17.35
N ASN A 302 -49.46 -10.04 -17.81
CA ASN A 302 -50.63 -10.37 -18.65
C ASN A 302 -50.22 -10.74 -20.08
N GLN A 303 -49.10 -10.22 -20.56
CA GLN A 303 -48.60 -10.45 -21.93
C GLN A 303 -47.60 -11.60 -22.03
N ALA A 304 -46.96 -11.97 -20.92
CA ALA A 304 -45.93 -13.00 -20.92
C ALA A 304 -46.52 -14.40 -21.14
N ASN A 305 -45.76 -15.23 -21.86
CA ASN A 305 -46.06 -16.65 -21.97
C ASN A 305 -45.81 -17.31 -20.60
N PHE A 306 -46.90 -17.65 -19.91
CA PHE A 306 -46.84 -18.22 -18.56
C PHE A 306 -46.11 -19.56 -18.50
N GLU A 307 -46.30 -20.44 -19.49
CA GLU A 307 -45.61 -21.72 -19.56
C GLU A 307 -44.09 -21.54 -19.66
N ARG A 308 -43.65 -20.55 -20.44
CA ARG A 308 -42.24 -20.19 -20.51
C ARG A 308 -41.74 -19.67 -19.17
N LEU A 309 -42.41 -18.68 -18.57
CA LEU A 309 -42.03 -18.16 -17.24
C LEU A 309 -41.92 -19.25 -16.17
N LEU A 310 -42.77 -20.27 -16.24
CA LEU A 310 -42.80 -21.35 -15.28
C LEU A 310 -41.56 -22.26 -15.32
N LEU A 311 -40.82 -22.28 -16.43
CA LEU A 311 -39.57 -23.03 -16.54
C LEU A 311 -38.42 -22.38 -15.75
N TYR A 312 -38.46 -21.06 -15.55
CA TYR A 312 -37.36 -20.29 -14.94
C TYR A 312 -36.91 -20.82 -13.57
N PRO A 313 -37.79 -21.05 -12.57
CA PRO A 313 -37.37 -21.55 -11.26
C PRO A 313 -36.54 -22.83 -11.34
N ASN A 314 -36.90 -23.78 -12.20
CA ASN A 314 -36.22 -25.07 -12.33
C ASN A 314 -34.86 -24.99 -13.06
N ARG A 315 -34.52 -23.85 -13.65
CA ARG A 315 -33.20 -23.60 -14.25
C ARG A 315 -32.16 -23.16 -13.22
N LEU A 316 -32.60 -22.62 -12.08
CA LEU A 316 -31.68 -22.10 -11.07
C LEU A 316 -30.88 -23.24 -10.41
N PRO A 317 -29.60 -23.01 -10.05
CA PRO A 317 -28.71 -24.07 -9.59
C PRO A 317 -29.00 -24.53 -8.15
N LEU A 318 -29.48 -23.64 -7.26
CA LEU A 318 -29.64 -23.95 -5.84
C LEU A 318 -31.10 -24.10 -5.42
N ALA A 319 -31.39 -25.05 -4.52
CA ALA A 319 -32.71 -25.30 -3.94
C ALA A 319 -33.36 -24.01 -3.40
N LYS A 320 -32.65 -23.26 -2.56
CA LYS A 320 -33.12 -21.99 -1.99
C LYS A 320 -33.59 -20.98 -3.04
N GLN A 321 -32.91 -20.94 -4.20
CA GLN A 321 -33.20 -20.03 -5.31
C GLN A 321 -34.46 -20.47 -6.05
N ARG A 322 -34.57 -21.78 -6.37
CA ARG A 322 -35.77 -22.35 -7.01
C ARG A 322 -37.02 -22.10 -6.18
N LEU A 323 -36.95 -22.42 -4.89
CA LEU A 323 -38.06 -22.28 -3.95
C LEU A 323 -38.50 -20.82 -3.79
N GLU A 324 -37.55 -19.87 -3.77
CA GLU A 324 -37.90 -18.45 -3.74
C GLU A 324 -38.59 -17.99 -5.03
N ALA A 325 -38.11 -18.44 -6.19
CA ALA A 325 -38.74 -18.10 -7.46
C ALA A 325 -40.17 -18.66 -7.56
N PHE A 326 -40.40 -19.91 -7.12
CA PHE A 326 -41.76 -20.48 -7.01
C PHE A 326 -42.64 -19.71 -6.02
N ARG A 327 -42.10 -19.33 -4.86
CA ARG A 327 -42.81 -18.50 -3.87
C ARG A 327 -43.29 -17.20 -4.51
N MET A 328 -42.42 -16.48 -5.21
CA MET A 328 -42.76 -15.22 -5.88
C MET A 328 -43.76 -15.40 -7.01
N MET A 329 -43.73 -16.53 -7.72
CA MET A 329 -44.73 -16.85 -8.74
C MET A 329 -46.12 -17.10 -8.13
N LEU A 330 -46.19 -17.90 -7.06
CA LEU A 330 -47.44 -18.16 -6.34
C LEU A 330 -48.01 -16.89 -5.72
N LEU A 331 -47.18 -16.00 -5.17
CA LEU A 331 -47.63 -14.69 -4.69
C LEU A 331 -48.29 -13.88 -5.80
N GLN A 332 -47.72 -13.85 -7.00
CA GLN A 332 -48.28 -13.11 -8.13
C GLN A 332 -49.57 -13.74 -8.64
N ILE A 333 -49.66 -15.06 -8.77
CA ILE A 333 -50.91 -15.75 -9.13
C ILE A 333 -51.99 -15.42 -8.11
N ASN A 334 -51.66 -15.58 -6.82
CA ASN A 334 -52.59 -15.28 -5.74
C ASN A 334 -53.03 -13.82 -5.81
N GLN A 335 -52.16 -12.86 -6.08
CA GLN A 335 -52.54 -11.45 -6.16
C GLN A 335 -53.36 -11.09 -7.41
N ARG A 336 -53.04 -11.67 -8.58
CA ARG A 336 -53.48 -11.17 -9.89
C ARG A 336 -54.55 -12.02 -10.58
N ASN A 337 -54.64 -13.31 -10.28
CA ASN A 337 -55.55 -14.24 -10.95
C ASN A 337 -56.71 -14.65 -10.03
N LYS A 338 -57.62 -13.72 -9.71
CA LYS A 338 -58.70 -13.97 -8.71
C LYS A 338 -59.75 -14.99 -9.17
N HIS A 339 -60.04 -15.06 -10.47
CA HIS A 339 -61.14 -15.88 -11.00
C HIS A 339 -60.67 -17.07 -11.85
N ASP A 340 -59.42 -17.06 -12.32
CA ASP A 340 -58.83 -18.09 -13.18
C ASP A 340 -57.44 -18.49 -12.69
N PHE A 341 -57.36 -18.91 -11.42
CA PHE A 341 -56.11 -19.36 -10.79
C PHE A 341 -55.87 -20.86 -10.98
N ALA A 342 -56.94 -21.68 -11.09
CA ALA A 342 -56.81 -23.13 -11.03
C ALA A 342 -55.90 -23.72 -12.14
N PRO A 343 -56.03 -23.34 -13.43
CA PRO A 343 -55.12 -23.85 -14.47
C PRO A 343 -53.66 -23.46 -14.21
N ARG A 344 -53.41 -22.22 -13.77
CA ARG A 344 -52.07 -21.74 -13.45
C ARG A 344 -51.46 -22.47 -12.25
N LEU A 345 -52.24 -22.70 -11.20
CA LEU A 345 -51.80 -23.49 -10.05
C LEU A 345 -51.52 -24.94 -10.45
N THR A 346 -52.34 -25.55 -11.31
CA THR A 346 -52.07 -26.90 -11.85
C THR A 346 -50.74 -26.96 -12.60
N SER A 347 -50.45 -26.01 -13.49
CA SER A 347 -49.14 -25.95 -14.17
C SER A 347 -48.01 -25.77 -13.14
N VAL A 348 -48.17 -24.86 -12.17
CA VAL A 348 -47.13 -24.60 -11.16
C VAL A 348 -46.86 -25.82 -10.28
N ALA A 349 -47.90 -26.58 -9.90
CA ALA A 349 -47.73 -27.79 -9.10
C ALA A 349 -46.86 -28.83 -9.82
N LYS A 350 -47.06 -29.00 -11.14
CA LYS A 350 -46.27 -29.89 -11.99
C LYS A 350 -44.79 -29.51 -12.02
N GLU A 351 -44.47 -28.22 -12.18
CA GLU A 351 -43.07 -27.77 -12.19
C GLU A 351 -42.46 -27.75 -10.78
N LEU A 352 -43.24 -27.48 -9.74
CA LEU A 352 -42.79 -27.58 -8.35
C LEU A 352 -42.46 -29.02 -7.93
N ASP A 353 -43.13 -30.04 -8.49
CA ASP A 353 -42.81 -31.47 -8.26
C ASP A 353 -41.38 -31.83 -8.70
N LYS A 354 -40.90 -31.22 -9.79
CA LYS A 354 -39.49 -31.35 -10.22
C LYS A 354 -38.53 -30.71 -9.22
N CYS A 355 -38.90 -29.55 -8.67
CA CYS A 355 -38.13 -28.87 -7.65
C CYS A 355 -38.14 -29.65 -6.32
N GLU A 356 -39.27 -30.22 -5.92
CA GLU A 356 -39.35 -31.11 -4.77
C GLU A 356 -38.45 -32.34 -4.92
N SER A 357 -38.45 -32.98 -6.09
CA SER A 357 -37.55 -34.09 -6.40
C SER A 357 -36.08 -33.65 -6.29
N PHE A 358 -35.74 -32.48 -6.83
CA PHE A 358 -34.41 -31.90 -6.70
C PHE A 358 -34.01 -31.65 -5.24
N VAL A 359 -34.89 -31.04 -4.45
CA VAL A 359 -34.68 -30.77 -3.01
C VAL A 359 -34.59 -32.07 -2.21
N LYS A 360 -35.33 -33.13 -2.54
CA LYS A 360 -35.25 -34.40 -1.79
C LYS A 360 -34.05 -35.25 -2.19
N SER A 361 -33.59 -35.16 -3.44
CA SER A 361 -32.45 -35.93 -3.96
C SER A 361 -31.08 -35.33 -3.62
N GLY A 362 -31.03 -34.07 -3.19
CA GLY A 362 -29.79 -33.39 -2.83
C GLY A 362 -29.10 -34.01 -1.61
N SER A 363 -27.84 -34.41 -1.76
CA SER A 363 -27.02 -34.99 -0.68
C SER A 363 -26.71 -34.03 0.49
N LYS A 364 -27.12 -32.75 0.37
CA LYS A 364 -26.93 -31.68 1.36
C LYS A 364 -28.17 -30.81 1.53
N SER A 365 -29.37 -31.38 1.37
CA SER A 365 -30.59 -30.60 1.57
C SER A 365 -30.66 -30.08 2.98
N GLN A 366 -30.61 -28.76 3.11
CA GLN A 366 -30.66 -28.10 4.40
C GLN A 366 -32.07 -28.22 4.95
N GLN A 367 -32.20 -28.42 6.26
CA GLN A 367 -33.50 -28.45 6.92
C GLN A 367 -34.36 -27.22 6.58
N SER A 368 -33.71 -26.05 6.44
CA SER A 368 -34.31 -24.80 6.00
C SER A 368 -34.96 -24.87 4.60
N ASP A 369 -34.39 -25.62 3.65
CA ASP A 369 -34.95 -25.78 2.30
C ASP A 369 -36.22 -26.65 2.34
N LEU A 370 -36.25 -27.69 3.19
CA LEU A 370 -37.44 -28.52 3.39
C LEU A 370 -38.58 -27.73 4.05
N GLU A 371 -38.28 -26.93 5.07
CA GLU A 371 -39.26 -26.03 5.70
C GLU A 371 -39.80 -24.99 4.71
N LYS A 372 -38.92 -24.44 3.87
CA LYS A 372 -39.32 -23.52 2.82
C LYS A 372 -40.19 -24.19 1.75
N LEU A 373 -39.88 -25.43 1.38
CA LEU A 373 -40.73 -26.22 0.48
C LEU A 373 -42.14 -26.42 1.05
N VAL A 374 -42.27 -26.79 2.33
CA VAL A 374 -43.57 -26.90 3.01
C VAL A 374 -44.32 -25.57 2.96
N THR A 375 -43.61 -24.46 3.20
CA THR A 375 -44.19 -23.11 3.14
C THR A 375 -44.73 -22.79 1.75
N VAL A 376 -43.95 -23.07 0.70
CA VAL A 376 -44.35 -22.86 -0.71
C VAL A 376 -45.56 -23.72 -1.06
N LYS A 377 -45.59 -25.01 -0.67
CA LYS A 377 -46.75 -25.90 -0.89
C LYS A 377 -48.02 -25.38 -0.23
N ARG A 378 -47.93 -24.82 0.98
CA ARG A 378 -49.07 -24.24 1.69
C ARG A 378 -49.69 -23.05 0.94
N MET A 379 -48.93 -22.36 0.08
CA MET A 379 -49.43 -21.20 -0.67
C MET A 379 -50.47 -21.57 -1.75
N PHE A 380 -50.57 -22.83 -2.15
CA PHE A 380 -51.60 -23.29 -3.10
C PHE A 380 -53.01 -23.18 -2.50
N ALA A 381 -53.15 -23.43 -1.20
CA ALA A 381 -54.42 -23.34 -0.48
C ALA A 381 -54.82 -21.89 -0.11
N THR A 382 -54.06 -20.88 -0.55
CA THR A 382 -54.33 -19.46 -0.19
C THR A 382 -55.64 -18.94 -0.79
N ARG A 383 -56.00 -19.42 -1.98
CA ARG A 383 -57.22 -18.98 -2.69
C ARG A 383 -58.40 -19.93 -2.51
N ASP A 384 -58.13 -21.22 -2.37
CA ASP A 384 -59.13 -22.23 -2.06
C ASP A 384 -58.57 -23.16 -0.97
N PRO A 385 -58.98 -22.99 0.30
CA PRO A 385 -58.48 -23.82 1.40
C PRO A 385 -58.79 -25.31 1.24
N ASN A 386 -59.77 -25.68 0.41
CA ASN A 386 -60.13 -27.08 0.17
C ASN A 386 -59.26 -27.75 -0.90
N ARG A 387 -58.44 -26.97 -1.63
CA ARG A 387 -57.57 -27.45 -2.70
C ARG A 387 -56.14 -27.03 -2.43
N ASP A 388 -55.31 -27.98 -2.03
CA ASP A 388 -53.90 -27.76 -1.72
C ASP A 388 -52.99 -28.17 -2.89
N TYR A 389 -51.68 -28.16 -2.63
CA TYR A 389 -50.67 -28.56 -3.59
C TYR A 389 -50.92 -29.97 -4.17
N ASP A 390 -51.28 -30.94 -3.35
CA ASP A 390 -51.45 -32.32 -3.77
C ASP A 390 -52.67 -32.48 -4.70
N HIS A 391 -53.75 -31.74 -4.42
CA HIS A 391 -54.90 -31.65 -5.34
C HIS A 391 -54.48 -31.14 -6.74
N TYR A 392 -53.81 -29.99 -6.82
CA TYR A 392 -53.38 -29.42 -8.11
C TYR A 392 -52.34 -30.28 -8.82
N LEU A 393 -51.46 -30.96 -8.08
CA LEU A 393 -50.52 -31.91 -8.67
C LEU A 393 -51.24 -33.12 -9.28
N GLN A 394 -52.26 -33.66 -8.61
CA GLN A 394 -53.07 -34.76 -9.15
C GLN A 394 -53.82 -34.36 -10.42
N GLU A 395 -54.42 -33.17 -10.44
CA GLU A 395 -55.07 -32.62 -11.64
C GLU A 395 -54.07 -32.48 -12.80
N SER A 396 -52.83 -32.06 -12.53
CA SER A 396 -51.80 -31.92 -13.57
C SER A 396 -51.44 -33.27 -14.23
N LYS A 397 -51.54 -34.36 -13.47
CA LYS A 397 -51.27 -35.74 -13.94
C LYS A 397 -52.43 -36.33 -14.73
N LYS A 398 -53.67 -35.86 -14.52
CA LYS A 398 -54.85 -36.26 -15.29
C LYS A 398 -54.87 -35.63 -16.68
N ILE A 399 -54.41 -34.39 -16.82
CA ILE A 399 -54.34 -33.66 -18.10
C ILE A 399 -53.22 -34.19 -19.01
N ALA A 400 -52.20 -34.84 -18.45
CA ALA A 400 -51.06 -35.39 -19.20
C ALA A 400 -51.29 -36.81 -19.75
N LYS A 401 -52.45 -37.43 -19.45
CA LYS A 401 -52.95 -38.65 -20.07
C LYS A 401 -53.93 -38.30 -21.16
#